data_AF-A0A139DIH4-F1
#
_entry.id   AF-A0A139DIH4-F1
#
_cell.length_a   1.000
_cell.length_b   1.000
_cell.length_c   1.000
_cell.angle_alpha   90.00
_cell.angle_beta   90.00
_cell.angle_gamma   90.00
#
_symmetry.space_group_name_H-M   'P 1'
#
loop_
_entity.id
_entity.type
_entity.pdbx_description
1 polymer ?
#
loop_
_entity_poly.entity_id
_entity_poly.type
_entity_poly.pdbx_seq_one_letter_code
_entity_poly.pdbx_strand_id
1 'polypeptide(L)'
;MATAQEQVGLSAMGLDCDLNQVSVYRYRVTIESGVDENESQVQQTRKAARLAARSNRWQPVTDWDHYTVVALQHLDSLNIDAFGFKCFLESEGEVVLEAAKENERAAIERLLNQDLHRAAFNLARNQDPSIGRPLKASRHPSGWVEIEEANPSERIRAKSAYLDLFKTLQITPELLPNGQAILGLSVRHKICAKDGITLDWVI
;
A
#
# COMPACT_ATOMS: atom_id res chain seq x y z
N MET A 1 -40.33 14.82 -7.96
CA MET A 1 -39.75 13.47 -8.11
C MET A 1 -38.41 13.63 -8.80
N ALA A 2 -37.30 13.43 -8.08
CA ALA A 2 -35.96 13.48 -8.67
C ALA A 2 -35.66 12.10 -9.25
N THR A 3 -35.54 12.00 -10.56
CA THR A 3 -35.03 10.81 -11.24
C THR A 3 -33.58 10.60 -10.79
N ALA A 4 -33.34 9.54 -10.01
CA ALA A 4 -32.01 9.07 -9.71
C ALA A 4 -31.37 8.66 -11.04
N GLN A 5 -30.50 9.50 -11.56
CA GLN A 5 -29.65 9.15 -12.68
C GLN A 5 -28.68 8.11 -12.14
N GLU A 6 -28.87 6.84 -12.49
CA GLU A 6 -27.91 5.77 -12.22
C GLU A 6 -26.61 6.14 -12.93
N GLN A 7 -25.75 6.85 -12.22
CA GLN A 7 -24.35 6.99 -12.60
C GLN A 7 -23.75 5.61 -12.41
N VAL A 8 -23.54 4.89 -13.52
CA VAL A 8 -22.67 3.72 -13.57
C VAL A 8 -21.27 4.20 -13.21
N GLY A 9 -20.97 4.22 -11.91
CA GLY A 9 -19.61 4.42 -11.43
C GLY A 9 -18.81 3.18 -11.78
N LEU A 10 -17.71 3.34 -12.49
CA LEU A 10 -16.70 2.30 -12.61
C LEU A 10 -16.16 2.01 -11.20
N SER A 11 -16.67 0.94 -10.60
CA SER A 11 -16.27 0.50 -9.26
C SER A 11 -15.09 -0.47 -9.27
N ALA A 12 -14.65 -0.91 -10.45
CA ALA A 12 -13.48 -1.77 -10.61
C ALA A 12 -12.85 -1.65 -12.00
N MET A 13 -11.54 -1.89 -12.11
CA MET A 13 -10.81 -1.98 -13.37
C MET A 13 -9.90 -3.21 -13.35
N GLY A 14 -9.89 -3.99 -14.43
CA GLY A 14 -8.88 -5.03 -14.62
C GLY A 14 -7.54 -4.41 -15.00
N LEU A 15 -6.45 -4.92 -14.43
CA LEU A 15 -5.12 -4.60 -14.94
C LEU A 15 -4.86 -5.43 -16.20
N ASP A 16 -4.38 -4.76 -17.25
CA ASP A 16 -3.93 -5.39 -18.49
C ASP A 16 -2.52 -5.96 -18.32
N CYS A 17 -2.35 -6.82 -17.33
CA CYS A 17 -1.14 -7.59 -17.09
C CYS A 17 -1.48 -8.97 -16.56
N ASP A 18 -0.73 -9.97 -17.00
CA ASP A 18 -0.83 -11.33 -16.48
C ASP A 18 0.11 -11.48 -15.28
N LEU A 19 -0.46 -11.69 -14.09
CA LEU A 19 0.29 -11.94 -12.85
C LEU A 19 0.24 -13.41 -12.45
N ASN A 20 -0.04 -14.34 -13.38
CA ASN A 20 -0.01 -15.77 -13.08
C ASN A 20 1.34 -16.21 -12.51
N GLN A 21 2.41 -15.67 -13.07
CA GLN A 21 3.79 -15.92 -12.67
C GLN A 21 4.55 -14.61 -12.58
N VAL A 22 5.11 -14.34 -11.40
CA VAL A 22 5.88 -13.11 -11.14
C VAL A 22 7.28 -13.49 -10.68
N SER A 23 8.29 -13.11 -11.48
CA SER A 23 9.69 -13.27 -11.07
C SER A 23 10.06 -12.24 -10.00
N VAL A 24 10.68 -12.71 -8.93
CA VAL A 24 11.10 -11.89 -7.78
C VAL A 24 12.49 -12.29 -7.31
N TYR A 25 13.20 -11.37 -6.68
CA TYR A 25 14.46 -11.65 -5.99
C TYR A 25 14.16 -12.11 -4.57
N ARG A 26 14.70 -13.26 -4.19
CA ARG A 26 14.53 -13.86 -2.86
C ARG A 26 15.73 -13.54 -1.97
N TYR A 27 15.43 -13.23 -0.71
CA TYR A 27 16.44 -13.01 0.31
C TYR A 27 16.08 -13.73 1.61
N ARG A 28 17.07 -14.41 2.19
CA ARG A 28 17.01 -14.91 3.55
C ARG A 28 17.33 -13.79 4.54
N VAL A 29 16.53 -13.65 5.57
CA VAL A 29 16.69 -12.66 6.63
C VAL A 29 17.38 -13.31 7.82
N THR A 30 18.43 -12.69 8.32
CA THR A 30 19.01 -13.04 9.61
C THR A 30 19.00 -11.83 10.51
N ILE A 31 18.33 -11.94 11.67
CA ILE A 31 18.19 -10.85 12.62
C ILE A 31 19.30 -10.98 13.67
N GLU A 32 20.10 -9.94 13.83
CA GLU A 32 21.19 -9.89 14.81
C GLU A 32 20.70 -9.32 16.15
N SER A 33 19.82 -8.32 16.12
CA SER A 33 19.30 -7.67 17.33
C SER A 33 17.99 -6.90 17.08
N GLY A 34 17.31 -6.52 18.17
CA GLY A 34 16.06 -5.75 18.12
C GLY A 34 14.79 -6.56 17.93
N VAL A 35 14.87 -7.86 18.22
CA VAL A 35 13.72 -8.77 18.28
C VAL A 35 12.92 -8.50 19.55
N ASP A 36 11.61 -8.35 19.42
CA ASP A 36 10.68 -8.42 20.55
C ASP A 36 10.22 -9.87 20.69
N GLU A 37 10.39 -10.45 21.89
CA GLU A 37 10.00 -11.83 22.18
C GLU A 37 8.48 -12.07 22.05
N ASN A 38 7.68 -10.99 22.10
CA ASN A 38 6.23 -11.06 21.92
C ASN A 38 5.81 -10.98 20.44
N GLU A 39 6.71 -10.59 19.53
CA GLU A 39 6.42 -10.53 18.10
C GLU A 39 6.53 -11.92 17.46
N SER A 40 5.53 -12.30 16.65
CA SER A 40 5.60 -13.52 15.85
C SER A 40 6.67 -13.42 14.76
N GLN A 41 7.13 -14.56 14.26
CA GLN A 41 8.15 -14.63 13.20
C GLN A 41 7.70 -13.88 11.93
N VAL A 42 6.41 -13.91 11.60
CA VAL A 42 5.82 -13.16 10.50
C VAL A 42 5.92 -11.65 10.73
N GLN A 43 5.64 -11.17 11.95
CA GLN A 43 5.76 -9.75 12.31
C GLN A 43 7.21 -9.27 12.20
N GLN A 44 8.16 -10.05 12.71
CA GLN A 44 9.59 -9.76 12.62
C GLN A 44 10.07 -9.71 11.16
N THR A 45 9.62 -10.66 10.33
CA THR A 45 9.95 -10.70 8.89
C THR A 45 9.35 -9.50 8.14
N ARG A 46 8.11 -9.11 8.46
CA ARG A 46 7.47 -7.91 7.90
C ARG A 46 8.19 -6.62 8.30
N LYS A 47 8.68 -6.55 9.55
CA LYS A 47 9.50 -5.44 10.04
C LYS A 47 10.79 -5.34 9.23
N ALA A 48 11.50 -6.47 9.03
CA ALA A 48 12.68 -6.53 8.17
C ALA A 48 12.36 -6.09 6.73
N ALA A 49 11.29 -6.62 6.11
CA ALA A 49 10.86 -6.24 4.77
C ALA A 49 10.58 -4.74 4.64
N ARG A 50 9.92 -4.12 5.62
CA ARG A 50 9.63 -2.68 5.64
C ARG A 50 10.92 -1.84 5.73
N LEU A 51 11.86 -2.24 6.57
CA LEU A 51 13.14 -1.53 6.69
C LEU A 51 14.01 -1.75 5.46
N ALA A 52 13.91 -2.92 4.82
CA ALA A 52 14.58 -3.23 3.55
C ALA A 52 14.06 -2.35 2.43
N ALA A 53 12.74 -2.26 2.29
CA ALA A 53 12.09 -1.34 1.36
C ALA A 53 12.61 0.09 1.57
N ARG A 54 12.60 0.60 2.82
CA ARG A 54 13.09 1.94 3.13
C ARG A 54 14.56 2.15 2.73
N SER A 55 15.44 1.23 3.07
CA SER A 55 16.89 1.30 2.78
C SER A 55 17.18 1.20 1.28
N ASN A 56 16.24 0.68 0.50
CA ASN A 56 16.29 0.53 -0.95
C ASN A 56 15.32 1.49 -1.64
N ARG A 57 15.23 2.75 -1.18
CA ARG A 57 14.43 3.81 -1.82
C ARG A 57 12.93 3.49 -1.95
N TRP A 58 12.38 2.81 -0.94
CA TRP A 58 10.98 2.40 -0.88
C TRP A 58 10.55 1.49 -2.05
N GLN A 59 11.45 0.62 -2.51
CA GLN A 59 11.09 -0.45 -3.44
C GLN A 59 10.09 -1.44 -2.80
N PRO A 60 9.20 -2.08 -3.59
CA PRO A 60 8.30 -3.12 -3.09
C PRO A 60 9.08 -4.34 -2.56
N VAL A 61 8.95 -4.61 -1.26
CA VAL A 61 9.56 -5.73 -0.55
C VAL A 61 8.56 -6.30 0.44
N THR A 62 8.39 -7.62 0.47
CA THR A 62 7.40 -8.26 1.35
C THR A 62 7.88 -9.62 1.87
N ASP A 63 7.31 -10.10 2.97
CA ASP A 63 7.55 -11.45 3.49
C ASP A 63 6.98 -12.52 2.54
N TRP A 64 7.73 -13.57 2.23
CA TRP A 64 7.16 -14.75 1.54
C TRP A 64 6.89 -15.87 2.53
N ASP A 65 7.83 -16.08 3.44
CA ASP A 65 7.78 -17.07 4.51
C ASP A 65 8.56 -16.54 5.72
N HIS A 66 8.67 -17.33 6.78
CA HIS A 66 9.41 -17.00 7.98
C HIS A 66 10.86 -16.68 7.62
N TYR A 67 11.32 -15.50 8.01
CA TYR A 67 12.67 -15.00 7.74
C TYR A 67 13.04 -15.04 6.25
N THR A 68 12.05 -14.94 5.36
CA THR A 68 12.26 -14.88 3.91
C THR A 68 11.51 -13.69 3.36
N VAL A 69 12.22 -12.83 2.63
CA VAL A 69 11.61 -11.68 1.94
C VAL A 69 11.84 -11.77 0.44
N VAL A 70 10.92 -11.19 -0.30
CA VAL A 70 10.96 -11.12 -1.77
C VAL A 70 10.80 -9.67 -2.21
N ALA A 71 11.46 -9.32 -3.31
CA ALA A 71 11.43 -7.99 -3.91
C ALA A 71 11.23 -8.06 -5.43
N LEU A 72 10.56 -7.08 -6.01
CA LEU A 72 10.36 -6.99 -7.47
C LEU A 72 11.65 -6.60 -8.22
N GLN A 73 12.64 -6.04 -7.52
CA GLN A 73 13.89 -5.56 -8.07
C GLN A 73 15.02 -5.94 -7.12
N HIS A 74 16.24 -6.02 -7.65
CA HIS A 74 17.42 -6.31 -6.85
C HIS A 74 17.63 -5.23 -5.78
N LEU A 75 17.88 -5.66 -4.54
CA LEU A 75 18.17 -4.78 -3.40
C LEU A 75 19.66 -4.49 -3.32
N ASP A 76 20.04 -3.22 -3.30
CA ASP A 76 21.43 -2.76 -3.16
C ASP A 76 21.89 -2.77 -1.69
N SER A 77 20.99 -2.36 -0.79
CA SER A 77 21.24 -2.28 0.65
C SER A 77 20.73 -3.54 1.34
N LEU A 78 21.65 -4.47 1.60
CA LEU A 78 21.36 -5.76 2.25
C LEU A 78 21.58 -5.76 3.77
N ASN A 79 22.35 -4.80 4.28
CA ASN A 79 22.58 -4.62 5.72
C ASN A 79 21.64 -3.54 6.24
N ILE A 80 20.86 -3.87 7.25
CA ILE A 80 19.85 -2.98 7.83
C ILE A 80 20.18 -2.75 9.29
N ASP A 81 20.31 -1.47 9.63
CA ASP A 81 20.46 -1.00 11.00
C ASP A 81 19.60 0.25 11.16
N ALA A 82 18.43 0.09 11.79
CA ALA A 82 17.50 1.19 11.99
C ALA A 82 16.60 0.94 13.20
N PHE A 83 16.39 1.98 14.01
CA PHE A 83 15.48 1.94 15.16
C PHE A 83 15.78 0.80 16.15
N GLY A 84 17.06 0.46 16.33
CA GLY A 84 17.49 -0.64 17.20
C GLY A 84 17.21 -2.04 16.65
N PHE A 85 16.70 -2.16 15.42
CA PHE A 85 16.55 -3.42 14.70
C PHE A 85 17.70 -3.59 13.71
N LYS A 86 18.46 -4.68 13.86
CA LYS A 86 19.60 -4.99 13.01
C LYS A 86 19.43 -6.35 12.35
N CYS A 87 19.48 -6.38 11.02
CA CYS A 87 19.41 -7.62 10.25
C CYS A 87 20.24 -7.55 8.97
N PHE A 88 20.58 -8.72 8.44
CA PHE A 88 21.19 -8.86 7.12
C PHE A 88 20.30 -9.69 6.18
N LEU A 89 20.36 -9.35 4.90
CA LEU A 89 19.68 -10.03 3.81
C LEU A 89 20.70 -10.78 2.96
N GLU A 90 20.55 -12.09 2.86
CA GLU A 90 21.38 -12.93 1.99
C GLU A 90 20.60 -13.26 0.73
N SER A 91 21.14 -12.91 -0.44
CA SER A 91 20.50 -13.17 -1.73
C SER A 91 20.49 -14.66 -2.02
N GLU A 92 19.30 -15.20 -2.32
CA GLU A 92 19.10 -16.59 -2.73
C GLU A 92 18.79 -16.70 -4.24
N GLY A 93 18.89 -15.59 -4.97
CA GLY A 93 18.65 -15.51 -6.42
C GLY A 93 17.20 -15.19 -6.79
N GLU A 94 16.88 -15.37 -8.08
CA GLU A 94 15.54 -15.16 -8.61
C GLU A 94 14.67 -16.40 -8.43
N VAL A 95 13.42 -16.19 -8.06
CA VAL A 95 12.38 -17.21 -7.95
C VAL A 95 11.09 -16.74 -8.61
N VAL A 96 10.25 -17.68 -9.03
CA VAL A 96 8.94 -17.37 -9.61
C VAL A 96 7.87 -17.64 -8.57
N LEU A 97 7.03 -16.63 -8.32
CA LEU A 97 5.80 -16.77 -7.54
C LEU A 97 4.62 -17.06 -8.46
N GLU A 98 3.75 -17.96 -8.07
CA GLU A 98 2.57 -18.40 -8.81
C GLU A 98 1.28 -17.94 -8.12
N ALA A 99 0.40 -17.26 -8.85
CA ALA A 99 -0.90 -16.82 -8.33
C ALA A 99 -1.83 -17.98 -7.94
N ALA A 100 -1.62 -19.17 -8.50
CA ALA A 100 -2.39 -20.36 -8.15
C ALA A 100 -2.19 -20.80 -6.69
N LYS A 101 -1.00 -20.55 -6.11
CA LYS A 101 -0.65 -20.93 -4.74
C LYS A 101 -0.99 -19.80 -3.76
N GLU A 102 -1.77 -20.09 -2.73
CA GLU A 102 -2.33 -19.07 -1.82
C GLU A 102 -1.28 -18.16 -1.16
N ASN A 103 -0.21 -18.73 -0.60
CA ASN A 103 0.85 -17.95 0.06
C ASN A 103 1.64 -17.07 -0.93
N GLU A 104 1.91 -17.58 -2.13
CA GLU A 104 2.63 -16.86 -3.18
C GLU A 104 1.73 -15.75 -3.77
N ARG A 105 0.46 -16.05 -4.02
CA ARG A 105 -0.57 -15.07 -4.40
C ARG A 105 -0.67 -13.91 -3.40
N ALA A 106 -0.72 -14.22 -2.10
CA ALA A 106 -0.76 -13.19 -1.07
C ALA A 106 0.53 -12.34 -1.03
N ALA A 107 1.69 -12.89 -1.42
CA ALA A 107 2.92 -12.12 -1.58
C ALA A 107 2.86 -11.22 -2.82
N ILE A 108 2.41 -11.74 -3.97
CA ILE A 108 2.21 -10.95 -5.19
C ILE A 108 1.25 -9.79 -4.92
N GLU A 109 0.12 -10.04 -4.27
CA GLU A 109 -0.87 -9.01 -3.93
C GLU A 109 -0.28 -7.93 -3.02
N ARG A 110 0.54 -8.30 -2.04
CA ARG A 110 1.25 -7.33 -1.19
C ARG A 110 2.28 -6.52 -1.97
N LEU A 111 3.00 -7.12 -2.92
CA LEU A 111 3.93 -6.41 -3.81
C LEU A 111 3.19 -5.43 -4.73
N LEU A 112 2.09 -5.88 -5.34
CA LEU A 112 1.21 -5.06 -6.18
C LEU A 112 0.69 -3.85 -5.39
N ASN A 113 0.20 -4.06 -4.18
CA ASN A 113 -0.27 -3.00 -3.31
C ASN A 113 0.82 -1.98 -2.94
N GLN A 114 2.04 -2.46 -2.65
CA GLN A 114 3.17 -1.56 -2.39
C GLN A 114 3.54 -0.74 -3.62
N ASP A 115 3.51 -1.34 -4.81
CA ASP A 115 3.78 -0.65 -6.06
C ASP A 115 2.70 0.38 -6.39
N LEU A 116 1.42 0.03 -6.20
CA LEU A 116 0.29 0.96 -6.31
C LEU A 116 0.42 2.15 -5.35
N HIS A 117 0.83 1.90 -4.10
CA HIS A 117 1.08 2.98 -3.15
C HIS A 117 2.22 3.89 -3.60
N ARG A 118 3.31 3.31 -4.14
CA ARG A 118 4.43 4.07 -4.71
C ARG A 118 3.97 4.92 -5.89
N ALA A 119 3.14 4.37 -6.77
CA ALA A 119 2.56 5.09 -7.90
C ALA A 119 1.64 6.24 -7.44
N ALA A 120 0.76 5.99 -6.47
CA ALA A 120 -0.10 7.01 -5.86
C ALA A 120 0.72 8.13 -5.19
N PHE A 121 1.79 7.77 -4.47
CA PHE A 121 2.70 8.74 -3.86
C PHE A 121 3.41 9.60 -4.91
N ASN A 122 3.92 8.98 -5.99
CA ASN A 122 4.56 9.70 -7.09
C ASN A 122 3.57 10.61 -7.81
N LEU A 123 2.33 10.17 -8.03
CA LEU A 123 1.26 10.99 -8.58
C LEU A 123 1.03 12.23 -7.69
N ALA A 124 0.86 12.04 -6.38
CA ALA A 124 0.64 13.14 -5.45
C ALA A 124 1.82 14.12 -5.40
N ARG A 125 3.06 13.63 -5.46
CA ARG A 125 4.27 14.46 -5.38
C ARG A 125 4.56 15.23 -6.67
N ASN A 126 4.33 14.60 -7.82
CA ASN A 126 4.74 15.14 -9.12
C ASN A 126 3.58 15.81 -9.87
N GLN A 127 2.39 15.89 -9.28
CA GLN A 127 1.24 16.53 -9.91
C GLN A 127 1.54 18.00 -10.17
N ASP A 128 1.40 18.41 -11.42
CA ASP A 128 1.46 19.82 -11.79
C ASP A 128 0.31 20.58 -11.12
N PRO A 129 0.60 21.62 -10.30
CA PRO A 129 -0.42 22.44 -9.65
C PRO A 129 -1.40 23.11 -10.62
N SER A 130 -1.03 23.25 -11.90
CA SER A 130 -1.90 23.81 -12.94
C SER A 130 -2.92 22.82 -13.50
N ILE A 131 -2.70 21.50 -13.34
CA ILE A 131 -3.53 20.43 -13.91
C ILE A 131 -4.57 19.93 -12.90
N GLY A 132 -4.36 20.14 -11.60
CA GLY A 132 -5.29 19.68 -10.57
C GLY A 132 -5.04 20.24 -9.18
N ARG A 133 -5.95 19.93 -8.26
CA ARG A 133 -5.78 20.23 -6.84
C ARG A 133 -4.66 19.35 -6.27
N PRO A 134 -3.88 19.87 -5.29
CA PRO A 134 -2.86 19.07 -4.64
C PRO A 134 -3.48 17.81 -4.01
N LEU A 135 -2.79 16.69 -4.14
CA LEU A 135 -3.20 15.39 -3.62
C LEU A 135 -2.26 14.95 -2.50
N LYS A 136 -2.73 14.02 -1.68
CA LYS A 136 -1.91 13.22 -0.77
C LYS A 136 -2.22 11.75 -0.99
N ALA A 137 -1.20 10.91 -0.84
CA ALA A 137 -1.33 9.47 -0.89
C ALA A 137 -1.08 8.88 0.49
N SER A 138 -1.86 7.88 0.85
CA SER A 138 -1.67 7.11 2.08
C SER A 138 -1.92 5.63 1.85
N ARG A 139 -1.28 4.80 2.66
CA ARG A 139 -1.51 3.35 2.72
C ARG A 139 -2.26 3.02 4.00
N HIS A 140 -3.37 2.30 3.88
CA HIS A 140 -4.08 1.79 5.04
C HIS A 140 -3.40 0.50 5.56
N PRO A 141 -3.32 0.27 6.88
CA PRO A 141 -2.73 -0.95 7.45
C PRO A 141 -3.35 -2.25 6.92
N SER A 142 -4.65 -2.22 6.59
CA SER A 142 -5.40 -3.35 6.05
C SER A 142 -5.17 -3.61 4.55
N GLY A 143 -4.27 -2.87 3.90
CA GLY A 143 -3.80 -3.23 2.56
C GLY A 143 -4.50 -2.57 1.38
N TRP A 144 -5.10 -1.38 1.55
CA TRP A 144 -5.53 -0.57 0.41
C TRP A 144 -4.76 0.75 0.33
N VAL A 145 -4.81 1.37 -0.85
CA VAL A 145 -4.19 2.66 -1.16
C VAL A 145 -5.27 3.73 -1.21
N GLU A 146 -5.01 4.89 -0.62
CA GLU A 146 -5.90 6.05 -0.68
C GLU A 146 -5.19 7.22 -1.35
N ILE A 147 -5.91 7.88 -2.26
CA ILE A 147 -5.53 9.17 -2.84
C ILE A 147 -6.59 10.18 -2.39
N GLU A 148 -6.18 11.22 -1.69
CA GLU A 148 -7.07 12.22 -1.11
C GLU A 148 -6.69 13.62 -1.60
N GLU A 149 -7.67 14.52 -1.76
CA GLU A 149 -7.37 15.95 -1.92
C GLU A 149 -6.59 16.47 -0.69
N ALA A 150 -5.49 17.20 -0.89
CA ALA A 150 -4.66 17.66 0.23
C ALA A 150 -5.36 18.73 1.09
N ASN A 151 -6.30 19.47 0.48
CA ASN A 151 -7.11 20.50 1.13
C ASN A 151 -8.58 20.08 1.18
N PRO A 152 -9.37 20.61 2.14
CA PRO A 152 -10.80 20.36 2.20
C PRO A 152 -11.48 20.65 0.85
N SER A 153 -12.34 19.73 0.43
CA SER A 153 -12.89 19.73 -0.91
C SER A 153 -14.04 20.73 -1.02
N GLU A 154 -13.82 21.83 -1.74
CA GLU A 154 -14.87 22.79 -2.08
C GLU A 154 -15.98 22.18 -2.96
N ARG A 155 -15.74 21.00 -3.54
CA ARG A 155 -16.71 20.25 -4.34
C ARG A 155 -17.74 19.51 -3.49
N ILE A 156 -17.54 19.46 -2.17
CA ILE A 156 -18.50 18.89 -1.23
C ILE A 156 -19.39 20.05 -0.77
N ARG A 157 -20.70 19.95 -1.03
CA ARG A 157 -21.65 21.02 -0.71
C ARG A 157 -21.93 21.15 0.79
N ALA A 158 -21.61 20.12 1.58
CA ALA A 158 -21.72 20.16 3.03
C ALA A 158 -20.57 20.99 3.62
N LYS A 159 -20.92 22.02 4.40
CA LYS A 159 -19.98 22.85 5.13
C LYS A 159 -20.27 22.74 6.62
N SER A 160 -19.21 22.66 7.42
CA SER A 160 -19.31 22.64 8.88
C SER A 160 -18.38 23.67 9.48
N ALA A 161 -18.79 24.26 10.60
CA ALA A 161 -17.90 25.08 11.41
C ALA A 161 -16.74 24.23 11.98
N TYR A 162 -17.01 22.94 12.24
CA TYR A 162 -16.14 22.08 13.04
C TYR A 162 -15.44 20.96 12.26
N LEU A 163 -15.90 20.67 11.05
CA LEU A 163 -15.43 19.53 10.26
C LEU A 163 -14.94 19.99 8.88
N ASP A 164 -13.84 19.39 8.46
CA ASP A 164 -13.34 19.42 7.10
C ASP A 164 -13.71 18.14 6.38
N LEU A 165 -14.12 18.27 5.12
CA LEU A 165 -14.48 17.13 4.29
C LEU A 165 -13.53 17.04 3.10
N PHE A 166 -13.00 15.86 2.85
CA PHE A 166 -12.04 15.57 1.79
C PHE A 166 -12.62 14.56 0.82
N LYS A 167 -12.32 14.71 -0.47
CA LYS A 167 -12.61 13.66 -1.46
C LYS A 167 -11.45 12.68 -1.49
N THR A 168 -11.77 11.40 -1.36
CA THR A 168 -10.81 10.32 -1.28
C THR A 168 -11.18 9.25 -2.30
N LEU A 169 -10.21 8.77 -3.07
CA LEU A 169 -10.30 7.57 -3.88
C LEU A 169 -9.57 6.45 -3.14
N GLN A 170 -10.30 5.41 -2.75
CA GLN A 170 -9.74 4.17 -2.24
C GLN A 170 -9.54 3.20 -3.41
N ILE A 171 -8.35 2.60 -3.48
CA ILE A 171 -7.96 1.58 -4.45
C ILE A 171 -7.64 0.30 -3.69
N THR A 172 -8.41 -0.75 -3.98
CA THR A 172 -8.23 -2.09 -3.36
C THR A 172 -7.83 -3.07 -4.45
N PRO A 173 -6.58 -3.54 -4.48
CA PRO A 173 -6.18 -4.60 -5.40
C PRO A 173 -6.73 -5.96 -4.92
N GLU A 174 -7.16 -6.79 -5.85
CA GLU A 174 -7.50 -8.19 -5.65
C GLU A 174 -6.81 -8.99 -6.75
N LEU A 175 -6.07 -10.03 -6.37
CA LEU A 175 -5.43 -10.95 -7.31
C LEU A 175 -6.18 -12.28 -7.30
N LEU A 176 -6.62 -12.72 -8.47
CA LEU A 176 -7.30 -13.99 -8.64
C LEU A 176 -6.29 -15.15 -8.82
N PRO A 177 -6.70 -16.41 -8.53
CA PRO A 177 -5.81 -17.57 -8.69
C PRO A 177 -5.31 -17.82 -10.12
N ASN A 178 -5.95 -17.23 -11.12
CA ASN A 178 -5.59 -17.32 -12.54
C ASN A 178 -4.68 -16.17 -13.01
N GLY A 179 -4.14 -15.36 -12.08
CA GLY A 179 -3.24 -14.26 -12.40
C GLY A 179 -3.93 -12.93 -12.76
N GLN A 180 -5.25 -12.90 -12.87
CA GLN A 180 -5.97 -11.65 -13.15
C GLN A 180 -5.98 -10.74 -11.93
N ALA A 181 -5.56 -9.49 -12.11
CA ALA A 181 -5.64 -8.47 -11.07
C ALA A 181 -6.80 -7.50 -11.32
N ILE A 182 -7.61 -7.28 -10.30
CA ILE A 182 -8.74 -6.37 -10.31
C ILE A 182 -8.44 -5.25 -9.31
N LEU A 183 -8.57 -4.00 -9.74
CA LEU A 183 -8.49 -2.83 -8.88
C LEU A 183 -9.90 -2.34 -8.59
N GLY A 184 -10.40 -2.62 -7.39
CA GLY A 184 -11.61 -1.99 -6.88
C GLY A 184 -11.37 -0.49 -6.63
N LEU A 185 -12.26 0.36 -7.15
CA LEU A 185 -12.23 1.80 -7.01
C LEU A 185 -13.44 2.28 -6.23
N SER A 186 -13.22 2.97 -5.11
CA SER A 186 -14.29 3.51 -4.28
C SER A 186 -14.05 4.99 -4.01
N VAL A 187 -14.92 5.83 -4.56
CA VAL A 187 -14.94 7.27 -4.24
C VAL A 187 -15.68 7.47 -2.92
N ARG A 188 -14.99 8.07 -1.95
CA ARG A 188 -15.46 8.30 -0.59
C ARG A 188 -15.24 9.75 -0.17
N HIS A 189 -15.88 10.12 0.93
CA HIS A 189 -15.60 11.37 1.62
C HIS A 189 -15.03 11.06 2.99
N LYS A 190 -13.88 11.65 3.31
CA LYS A 190 -13.30 11.59 4.64
C LYS A 190 -13.69 12.85 5.40
N ILE A 191 -14.09 12.67 6.65
CA ILE A 191 -14.50 13.77 7.54
C ILE A 191 -13.47 13.84 8.65
N CYS A 192 -12.82 14.99 8.81
CA CYS A 192 -11.86 15.25 9.87
C CYS A 192 -12.32 16.44 10.71
N ALA A 193 -11.99 16.43 11.99
CA ALA A 193 -12.11 17.63 12.82
C ALA A 193 -11.15 18.71 12.29
N LYS A 194 -11.56 19.99 12.36
CA LYS A 194 -10.61 21.08 12.09
C LYS A 194 -9.57 21.18 13.19
N ASP A 195 -8.45 21.81 12.87
CA ASP A 195 -7.39 22.09 13.84
C ASP A 195 -7.95 22.77 15.09
N GLY A 196 -7.54 22.27 16.26
CA GLY A 196 -8.02 22.75 17.56
C GLY A 196 -9.38 22.18 18.00
N ILE A 197 -9.98 21.27 17.22
CA ILE A 197 -11.22 20.58 17.58
C ILE A 197 -10.92 19.10 17.84
N THR A 198 -11.28 18.62 19.02
CA THR A 198 -11.29 17.19 19.34
C THR A 198 -12.72 16.69 19.20
N LEU A 199 -12.89 15.58 18.49
CA LEU A 199 -14.17 14.87 18.43
C LEU A 199 -14.19 13.82 19.54
N ASP A 200 -14.95 14.09 20.60
CA ASP A 200 -15.35 13.04 21.52
C ASP A 200 -16.57 12.33 20.93
N TRP A 201 -16.38 11.08 20.52
CA TRP A 201 -17.47 10.22 20.13
C TRP A 201 -18.21 9.79 21.41
N VAL A 202 -19.38 10.38 21.65
CA VAL A 202 -20.31 9.84 22.63
C VAL A 202 -21.00 8.66 21.95
N ILE A 203 -20.58 7.44 22.29
CA ILE A 203 -21.22 6.19 21.88
C ILE A 203 -22.29 5.82 22.90
#